data_AF-A0A7W0DFN5-F1
#
_entry.id   AF-A0A7W0DFN5-F1
#
_cell.length_a   1.000
_cell.length_b   1.000
_cell.length_c   1.000
_cell.angle_alpha   90.00
_cell.angle_beta   90.00
_cell.angle_gamma   90.00
#
_symmetry.space_group_name_H-M   'P 1'
#
loop_
_entity.id
_entity.type
_entity.pdbx_description
1 polymer ?
#
loop_
_entity_poly.entity_id
_entity_poly.type
_entity_poly.pdbx_seq_one_letter_code
_entity_poly.pdbx_strand_id
1 'polypeptide(L)' 'MNFSLKAPDGTVIDSYLKDHKEFIQIAGMEYEVYCPVDEFDSDPEVRQMIEASEKDLKQGKVYSTEEMVEAIKRGEI' A
#
# COMPACT_ATOMS: atom_id res chain seq x y z
N MET A 1 0.30 -1.56 4.26
CA MET A 1 -1.09 -2.11 4.12
C MET A 1 -2.07 -1.54 5.16
N ASN A 2 -3.10 -0.80 4.70
CA ASN A 2 -4.31 -0.30 5.40
C ASN A 2 -5.19 -1.37 6.08
N PHE A 3 -4.89 -1.86 7.28
CA PHE A 3 -5.85 -2.68 8.03
C PHE A 3 -6.68 -1.83 8.98
N SER A 4 -7.99 -2.08 9.02
CA SER A 4 -8.89 -1.51 10.01
C SER A 4 -9.30 -2.60 11.00
N LEU A 5 -9.07 -2.37 12.28
CA LEU A 5 -9.46 -3.31 13.33
C LEU A 5 -10.89 -3.01 13.78
N LYS A 6 -11.74 -4.05 13.80
CA LYS A 6 -13.10 -3.95 14.33
C LYS A 6 -13.16 -4.61 15.71
N ALA A 7 -13.53 -3.83 16.71
CA ALA A 7 -13.76 -4.31 18.05
C ALA A 7 -15.05 -5.15 18.13
N PRO A 8 -15.20 -6.04 19.14
CA PRO A 8 -16.39 -6.87 19.31
C PRO A 8 -17.70 -6.05 19.47
N ASP A 9 -17.60 -4.83 20.00
CA ASP A 9 -18.70 -3.87 20.14
C ASP A 9 -19.03 -3.13 18.83
N GLY A 10 -18.25 -3.35 17.77
CA GLY A 10 -18.49 -2.82 16.43
C GLY A 10 -17.69 -1.56 16.09
N THR A 11 -16.99 -0.95 17.05
CA THR A 11 -16.07 0.17 16.81
C THR A 11 -14.98 -0.21 15.81
N VAL A 12 -14.80 0.57 14.75
CA VAL A 12 -13.75 0.38 13.74
C VAL A 12 -12.66 1.41 13.97
N ILE A 13 -11.42 0.96 14.16
CA ILE A 13 -10.24 1.82 14.20
C ILE A 13 -9.83 2.07 12.74
N ASP A 14 -9.99 3.31 12.31
CA ASP A 14 -9.82 3.76 10.92
C ASP A 14 -8.39 3.53 10.39
N SER A 15 -7.40 3.63 11.27
CA SER A 15 -5.99 3.36 10.92
C SER A 15 -5.31 2.54 12.03
N TYR A 16 -4.97 1.30 11.71
CA TYR A 16 -4.01 0.52 12.48
C TYR A 16 -2.70 0.46 11.69
N LEU A 17 -1.70 1.20 12.15
CA LEU A 17 -0.35 1.09 11.62
C LEU A 17 0.36 -0.03 12.39
N LYS A 18 0.60 -1.14 11.70
CA LYS A 18 1.39 -2.25 12.23
C LYS A 18 2.88 -1.89 12.15
N ASP A 19 3.40 -1.25 13.19
CA ASP A 19 4.83 -0.86 13.29
C ASP A 19 5.72 -1.94 13.93
N HIS A 20 5.19 -3.14 14.16
CA HIS A 20 5.95 -4.23 14.81
C HIS A 20 5.81 -5.55 14.05
N LYS A 21 6.88 -6.34 14.13
CA LYS A 21 6.89 -7.72 13.64
C LYS A 21 5.98 -8.57 14.51
N GLU A 22 5.12 -9.36 13.86
CA GLU A 22 4.23 -10.30 14.55
C GLU A 22 4.95 -11.64 14.75
N PHE A 23 4.74 -12.24 15.91
CA PHE A 23 5.30 -13.55 16.24
C PHE A 23 4.19 -14.47 16.76
N ILE A 24 4.25 -15.74 16.39
CA ILE A 24 3.37 -16.79 16.91
C ILE A 24 4.18 -17.88 17.58
N GLN A 25 3.60 -18.51 18.61
CA GLN A 25 4.24 -19.60 19.33
C GLN A 25 3.65 -20.95 18.90
N ILE A 26 4.49 -21.85 18.40
CA ILE A 26 4.10 -23.22 18.03
C ILE A 26 5.04 -24.18 18.77
N ALA A 27 4.47 -25.08 19.57
CA ALA A 27 5.22 -26.09 20.34
C ALA A 27 6.37 -25.51 21.20
N GLY A 28 6.17 -24.31 21.76
CA GLY A 28 7.18 -23.64 22.58
C GLY A 28 8.26 -22.88 21.81
N MET A 29 8.27 -22.95 20.48
CA MET A 29 9.15 -22.14 19.63
C MET A 29 8.42 -20.92 19.08
N GLU A 30 9.14 -19.81 18.96
CA GLU A 30 8.64 -18.55 18.41
C GLU A 30 8.94 -18.48 16.91
N TYR A 31 7.95 -18.08 16.12
CA TYR A 31 8.03 -17.93 14.66
C TYR A 31 7.62 -16.52 14.28
N GLU A 32 8.45 -15.84 13.49
CA GLU A 32 8.08 -14.55 12.87
C GLU A 32 7.01 -14.79 11.79
N VAL A 33 5.93 -14.03 11.85
CA VAL A 33 4.91 -14.00 10.79
C VAL A 33 5.49 -13.20 9.63
N TYR A 34 6.06 -13.94 8.67
CA TYR A 34 6.59 -13.37 7.45
C TYR A 34 5.46 -12.93 6.51
N CYS A 35 5.49 -11.68 6.09
CA CYS A 35 4.53 -11.07 5.18
C CYS A 35 5.29 -10.47 4.00
N PRO A 36 5.20 -11.05 2.79
CA PRO A 36 6.03 -10.61 1.66
C PRO A 36 5.71 -9.19 1.17
N VAL A 37 4.54 -8.63 1.52
CA VAL A 37 4.17 -7.26 1.16
C VAL A 37 4.89 -6.19 2.00
N ASP A 38 5.35 -6.52 3.21
CA ASP A 38 6.14 -5.59 4.06
C ASP A 38 7.52 -5.28 3.45
N GLU A 39 8.06 -6.21 2.65
CA GLU A 39 9.30 -5.98 1.90
C GLU A 39 9.09 -5.00 0.73
N PHE A 40 7.93 -5.02 0.08
CA PHE A 40 7.58 -4.07 -0.98
C PHE A 40 7.33 -2.67 -0.45
N ASP A 41 6.70 -2.53 0.72
CA ASP A 41 6.54 -1.24 1.42
C ASP A 41 7.89 -0.66 1.88
N SER A 42 8.93 -1.49 2.02
CA SER A 42 10.29 -1.09 2.40
C SER A 42 11.19 -0.72 1.22
N ASP A 43 10.77 -1.02 -0.02
CA ASP A 43 11.57 -0.75 -1.22
C ASP A 43 11.59 0.76 -1.53
N PRO A 44 12.78 1.39 -1.60
CA PRO A 44 12.88 2.84 -1.80
C PRO A 44 12.42 3.30 -3.18
N GLU A 45 12.48 2.46 -4.22
CA GLU A 45 12.00 2.81 -5.55
C GLU A 45 10.47 2.77 -5.57
N VAL A 46 9.87 1.73 -4.98
CA VAL A 46 8.41 1.60 -4.85
C VAL A 46 7.82 2.75 -4.04
N ARG A 47 8.41 3.11 -2.89
CA ARG A 47 7.94 4.26 -2.10
C ARG A 47 7.97 5.58 -2.87
N GLN A 48 9.03 5.82 -3.64
CA GLN A 48 9.14 7.03 -4.46
C GLN A 48 8.11 7.07 -5.59
N MET A 49 7.85 5.94 -6.24
CA MET A 49 6.82 5.84 -7.27
C MET A 49 5.42 6.08 -6.71
N ILE A 50 5.13 5.56 -5.51
CA ILE A 50 3.85 5.78 -4.82
C ILE A 50 3.70 7.27 -4.45
N GLU A 51 4.72 7.89 -3.83
CA GLU A 51 4.66 9.30 -3.42
C GLU A 51 4.47 10.25 -4.61
N ALA A 52 5.18 9.99 -5.72
CA ALA A 52 5.00 10.74 -6.97
C ALA A 52 3.57 10.62 -7.50
N SER A 53 3.02 9.40 -7.50
CA SER A 53 1.66 9.13 -7.94
C SER A 53 0.61 9.81 -7.04
N GLU A 54 0.79 9.78 -5.72
CA GLU A 54 -0.09 10.49 -4.77
C GLU A 54 -0.09 12.01 -5.01
N LYS A 55 1.07 12.58 -5.33
CA LYS A 55 1.19 14.00 -5.65
C LYS A 55 0.47 14.35 -6.95
N ASP A 56 0.63 13.54 -7.99
CA ASP A 56 -0.08 13.72 -9.26
C ASP A 56 -1.60 13.60 -9.07
N LEU A 57 -2.07 12.63 -8.26
CA LEU A 57 -3.49 12.50 -7.89
C LEU A 57 -4.04 13.73 -7.17
N LYS A 58 -3.30 14.26 -6.18
CA LYS A 58 -3.70 15.49 -5.46
C LYS A 58 -3.75 16.72 -6.37
N GLN A 59 -2.94 16.74 -7.43
CA GLN A 59 -2.93 17.81 -8.42
C GLN A 59 -3.94 17.59 -9.54
N GLY A 60 -4.72 16.51 -9.51
CA GLY A 60 -5.70 16.17 -10.54
C GLY A 60 -5.06 15.77 -11.86
N LYS A 61 -3.77 15.40 -11.86
CA LYS A 61 -3.01 14.98 -13.03
C LYS A 61 -3.28 13.49 -13.32
N VAL A 62 -4.53 13.21 -13.63
CA VAL A 62 -5.03 11.89 -14.01
C VAL A 62 -5.46 11.92 -15.46
N TYR A 63 -5.09 10.89 -16.21
CA TYR A 63 -5.54 10.73 -17.59
C TYR A 63 -6.84 9.94 -17.59
N SER A 64 -7.82 10.43 -18.34
CA SER A 64 -8.97 9.61 -18.73
C SER A 64 -8.51 8.52 -19.71
N THR A 65 -9.29 7.44 -19.83
CA THR A 65 -8.96 6.34 -20.76
C THR A 65 -8.79 6.84 -22.20
N GLU A 66 -9.62 7.77 -22.65
CA GLU A 66 -9.53 8.37 -23.99
C GLU A 66 -8.24 9.17 -24.18
N GLU A 67 -7.89 10.02 -23.21
CA GLU A 67 -6.65 10.82 -23.23
C GLU A 67 -5.41 9.94 -23.26
N MET A 68 -5.41 8.83 -22.51
CA MET A 68 -4.32 7.87 -22.49
C MET A 68 -4.16 7.16 -23.85
N VAL A 69 -5.27 6.74 -24.47
CA VAL A 69 -5.26 6.11 -25.79
C VAL A 69 -4.73 7.07 -26.86
N GLU A 70 -5.09 8.35 -26.79
CA GLU A 70 -4.59 9.34 -27.75
C GLU A 70 -3.11 9.67 -27.55
N ALA A 71 -2.66 9.80 -26.30
CA ALA A 71 -1.25 10.06 -26.01
C ALA A 71 -0.33 8.90 -26.47
N ILE A 72 -0.78 7.65 -26.32
CA ILE A 72 -0.07 6.48 -26.87
C ILE A 72 -0.03 6.53 -28.40
N LYS A 73 -1.14 6.91 -29.06
CA LYS A 73 -1.18 7.04 -30.53
C LYS A 73 -0.28 8.17 -31.04
N ARG A 74 -0.09 9.24 -30.25
CA ARG A 74 0.80 10.36 -30.56
C ARG A 74 2.26 10.09 -30.20
N GLY A 75 2.57 9.00 -29.48
CA GLY A 75 3.92 8.62 -29.06
C GLY A 75 4.48 9.50 -27.94
N GLU A 76 3.61 10.09 -27.13
CA GLU A 76 3.97 10.99 -26.02
C GLU A 76 4.27 10.24 -24.72
N ILE A 77 3.94 8.94 -24.68
CA ILE A 77 4.14 7.97 -23.60
C ILE A 77 4.42 6.59 -24.17
#